data_AF-A0A1V1NQK5-F1
#
_entry.id   AF-A0A1V1NQK5-F1
#
_cell.length_a   1.000
_cell.length_b   1.000
_cell.length_c   1.000
_cell.angle_alpha   90.00
_cell.angle_beta   90.00
_cell.angle_gamma   90.00
#
_symmetry.space_group_name_H-M   'P 1'
#
loop_
_entity.id
_entity.type
_entity.pdbx_description
1 polymer ?
#
loop_
_entity_poly.entity_id
_entity_poly.type
_entity_poly.pdbx_seq_one_letter_code
_entity_poly.pdbx_strand_id
1 'polypeptide(L)'
;NKVIIIYQAIKDHLFRVAGLRSWDIHGPKYQLDSNKKLVYKGHFDDKNLFPTPIMNQFIKSFLYQKILSSIQEKSLGIDNAIDLFIAVVNQSKMYAEKQFPNLEFHFIYWNNENGDIPLLRELKLLEKNKIIIHCITDIITDLKDNSSKYFIKFDGHPNATANAVISKYIINTILY
;
A
#
# COMPACT_ATOMS: atom_id res chain seq x y z
N ASN A 1 20.31 -21.12 0.99
CA ASN A 1 19.89 -20.28 -0.15
C ASN A 1 19.28 -18.99 0.36
N LYS A 2 19.75 -17.85 -0.17
CA LYS A 2 19.16 -16.53 0.11
C LYS A 2 17.81 -16.45 -0.61
N VAL A 3 16.78 -15.96 0.08
CA VAL A 3 15.46 -15.71 -0.50
C VAL A 3 15.26 -14.20 -0.56
N ILE A 4 14.73 -13.70 -1.67
CA ILE A 4 14.44 -12.28 -1.86
C ILE A 4 12.94 -12.14 -2.05
N ILE A 5 12.30 -11.29 -1.25
CA ILE A 5 10.91 -10.88 -1.45
C ILE A 5 10.91 -9.40 -1.79
N ILE A 6 10.21 -9.06 -2.86
CA ILE A 6 10.01 -7.68 -3.31
C ILE A 6 8.53 -7.38 -3.18
N TYR A 7 8.16 -6.52 -2.22
CA TYR A 7 6.80 -6.04 -2.05
C TYR A 7 6.66 -4.68 -2.72
N GLN A 8 5.72 -4.56 -3.67
CA GLN A 8 5.45 -3.32 -4.38
C GLN A 8 4.16 -2.68 -3.87
N ALA A 9 4.19 -1.38 -3.59
CA ALA A 9 3.00 -0.66 -3.10
C ALA A 9 2.87 0.74 -3.68
N ILE A 10 1.63 1.22 -3.73
CA ILE A 10 1.24 2.59 -4.06
C ILE A 10 0.59 3.22 -2.82
N LYS A 11 0.49 4.55 -2.79
CA LYS A 11 -0.24 5.28 -1.75
C LYS A 11 -1.65 4.73 -1.50
N ASP A 12 -2.32 4.23 -2.54
CA ASP A 12 -3.68 3.69 -2.40
C ASP A 12 -3.78 2.52 -1.41
N HIS A 13 -2.71 1.71 -1.28
CA HIS A 13 -2.68 0.59 -0.34
C HIS A 13 -2.80 1.03 1.12
N LEU A 14 -2.34 2.25 1.45
CA LEU A 14 -2.55 2.87 2.77
C LEU A 14 -4.04 2.96 3.10
N PHE A 15 -4.80 3.54 2.17
CA PHE A 15 -6.23 3.75 2.31
C PHE A 15 -6.98 2.42 2.28
N ARG A 16 -6.50 1.46 1.49
CA ARG A 16 -7.10 0.12 1.41
C ARG A 16 -6.97 -0.65 2.73
N VAL A 17 -5.77 -0.67 3.32
CA VAL A 17 -5.53 -1.29 4.65
C VAL A 17 -6.37 -0.64 5.74
N ALA A 18 -6.63 0.66 5.62
CA ALA A 18 -7.48 1.42 6.52
C ALA A 18 -8.99 1.24 6.29
N GLY A 19 -9.41 0.49 5.28
CA GLY A 19 -10.84 0.29 4.94
C GLY A 19 -11.50 1.53 4.33
N LEU A 20 -10.71 2.44 3.76
CA LEU A 20 -11.15 3.72 3.17
C LEU A 20 -11.44 3.59 1.67
N ARG A 21 -11.63 2.36 1.19
CA ARG A 21 -11.95 2.02 -0.20
C ARG A 21 -13.25 1.23 -0.24
N SER A 22 -14.25 1.83 -0.87
CA SER A 22 -15.62 1.30 -0.92
C SER A 22 -15.76 -0.02 -1.67
N TRP A 23 -14.79 -0.37 -2.51
CA TRP A 23 -14.76 -1.62 -3.25
C TRP A 23 -14.07 -2.77 -2.49
N ASP A 24 -13.38 -2.50 -1.38
CA ASP A 24 -12.71 -3.52 -0.54
C ASP A 24 -13.47 -3.76 0.77
N ILE A 25 -14.80 -3.67 0.76
CA ILE A 25 -15.63 -3.78 1.97
C ILE A 25 -15.52 -5.16 2.66
N HIS A 26 -15.22 -6.21 1.91
CA HIS A 26 -14.96 -7.55 2.43
C HIS A 26 -13.49 -7.77 2.79
N GLY A 27 -12.65 -6.74 2.66
CA GLY A 27 -11.24 -6.79 3.01
C GLY A 27 -11.05 -7.05 4.51
N PRO A 28 -9.93 -7.68 4.91
CA PRO A 28 -9.65 -7.95 6.30
C PRO A 28 -9.41 -6.64 7.07
N LYS A 29 -10.14 -6.47 8.16
CA LYS A 29 -10.01 -5.34 9.06
C LYS A 29 -8.97 -5.64 10.14
N TYR A 30 -7.91 -4.84 10.16
CA TYR A 30 -6.92 -4.86 11.21
C TYR A 30 -6.94 -3.59 12.04
N GLN A 31 -6.51 -3.68 13.29
CA GLN A 31 -6.31 -2.54 14.19
C GLN A 31 -5.03 -2.75 15.01
N LEU A 32 -4.44 -1.64 15.46
CA LEU A 32 -3.38 -1.69 16.46
C LEU A 32 -3.99 -1.75 17.86
N ASP A 33 -3.51 -2.69 18.68
CA ASP A 33 -3.85 -2.71 20.10
C ASP A 33 -3.05 -1.67 20.90
N SER A 34 -3.24 -1.63 22.22
CA SER A 34 -2.52 -0.72 23.13
C SER A 34 -1.00 -0.91 23.12
N ASN A 35 -0.51 -2.06 22.64
CA ASN A 35 0.91 -2.39 22.51
C ASN A 35 1.42 -2.20 21.07
N LYS A 36 0.66 -1.52 20.21
CA LYS A 36 0.97 -1.33 18.78
C LYS A 36 1.12 -2.65 18.01
N LYS A 37 0.49 -3.73 18.47
CA LYS A 37 0.44 -5.01 17.75
C LYS A 37 -0.77 -5.06 16.83
N LEU A 38 -0.57 -5.65 15.66
CA LEU A 38 -1.63 -5.84 14.68
C LEU A 38 -2.60 -6.94 15.13
N VAL A 39 -3.88 -6.61 15.21
CA VAL A 39 -4.95 -7.54 15.60
C VAL A 39 -6.02 -7.58 14.52
N TYR A 40 -6.38 -8.79 14.07
CA TYR A 40 -7.51 -9.00 13.16
C TYR A 40 -8.84 -8.77 13.88
N LYS A 41 -9.74 -8.02 13.25
CA LYS A 41 -11.02 -7.57 13.81
C LYS A 41 -12.22 -7.91 12.92
N GLY A 42 -12.08 -8.91 12.05
CA GLY A 42 -13.10 -9.29 11.08
C GLY A 42 -12.90 -8.62 9.72
N HIS A 43 -13.98 -8.33 9.01
CA HIS A 43 -14.01 -7.60 7.75
C HIS A 43 -14.57 -6.18 7.93
N PHE A 44 -14.40 -5.31 6.94
CA PHE A 44 -14.92 -3.94 7.04
C PHE A 44 -16.47 -3.90 7.01
N ASP A 45 -17.11 -4.92 6.45
CA ASP A 45 -18.56 -5.01 6.29
C ASP A 45 -19.29 -5.85 7.34
N ASP A 46 -18.57 -6.51 8.27
CA ASP A 46 -19.16 -7.37 9.31
C ASP A 46 -20.22 -6.66 10.19
N LYS A 47 -20.20 -5.32 10.23
CA LYS A 47 -21.14 -4.49 11.00
C LYS A 47 -22.10 -3.67 10.12
N ASN A 48 -22.26 -4.04 8.85
CA ASN A 48 -23.13 -3.29 7.94
C ASN A 48 -24.58 -3.33 8.43
N LEU A 49 -25.16 -2.14 8.59
CA LEU A 49 -26.56 -1.95 8.97
C LEU A 49 -27.55 -2.35 7.87
N PHE A 50 -27.06 -2.53 6.64
CA PHE A 50 -27.87 -2.84 5.46
C PHE A 50 -27.40 -4.13 4.78
N PRO A 51 -28.32 -4.92 4.21
CA PRO A 51 -27.98 -6.07 3.38
C PRO A 51 -27.04 -5.70 2.21
N THR A 52 -26.06 -6.55 1.93
CA THR A 52 -25.04 -6.38 0.88
C THR A 52 -25.59 -5.95 -0.49
N PRO A 53 -26.74 -6.47 -1.00
CA PRO A 53 -27.27 -6.06 -2.30
C PRO A 53 -27.69 -4.58 -2.36
N ILE A 54 -28.19 -4.03 -1.26
CA ILE A 54 -28.61 -2.63 -1.16
C ILE A 54 -27.38 -1.73 -1.07
N MET A 55 -26.41 -2.12 -0.25
CA MET A 55 -25.13 -1.44 -0.15
C MET A 55 -24.42 -1.36 -1.50
N ASN A 56 -24.43 -2.44 -2.28
CA ASN A 56 -23.85 -2.50 -3.63
C ASN A 56 -24.45 -1.51 -4.62
N GLN A 57 -25.69 -1.05 -4.43
CA GLN A 57 -26.26 0.01 -5.26
C GLN A 57 -25.82 1.39 -4.79
N PHE A 58 -25.76 1.63 -3.48
CA PHE A 58 -25.26 2.89 -2.93
C PHE A 58 -23.79 3.14 -3.27
N ILE A 59 -22.95 2.11 -3.23
CA ILE A 59 -21.53 2.22 -3.55
C ILE A 59 -21.31 2.66 -5.02
N LYS A 60 -22.24 2.44 -5.94
CA LYS A 60 -22.14 2.94 -7.33
C LYS A 60 -22.34 4.46 -7.44
N SER A 61 -22.96 5.09 -6.45
CA SER A 61 -23.20 6.53 -6.47
C SER A 61 -21.91 7.28 -6.17
N PHE A 62 -21.49 8.14 -7.11
CA PHE A 62 -20.34 9.03 -6.93
C PHE A 62 -20.45 9.90 -5.67
N LEU A 63 -21.66 10.40 -5.38
CA LEU A 63 -21.90 11.23 -4.19
C LEU A 63 -21.76 10.42 -2.90
N TYR A 64 -22.29 9.19 -2.89
CA TYR A 64 -22.16 8.29 -1.74
C TYR A 64 -20.70 7.92 -1.49
N GLN A 65 -19.95 7.57 -2.55
CA GLN A 65 -18.51 7.31 -2.45
C GLN A 65 -17.75 8.52 -1.88
N LYS A 66 -18.07 9.73 -2.35
CA LYS A 66 -17.43 10.97 -1.89
C LYS A 66 -17.72 11.29 -0.42
N ILE A 67 -18.94 11.03 0.03
CA ILE A 67 -19.33 11.24 1.44
C ILE A 67 -18.68 10.18 2.33
N LEU A 68 -18.76 8.91 1.93
CA LEU A 68 -18.22 7.79 2.68
C LEU A 68 -16.70 7.91 2.84
N SER A 69 -15.98 8.21 1.75
CA SER A 69 -14.53 8.42 1.81
C SER A 69 -14.16 9.59 2.73
N SER A 70 -14.90 10.70 2.66
CA SER A 70 -14.66 11.87 3.52
C SER A 70 -14.89 11.58 5.01
N ILE A 71 -15.93 10.80 5.35
CA ILE A 71 -16.21 10.40 6.73
C ILE A 71 -15.14 9.43 7.24
N GLN A 72 -14.82 8.43 6.42
CA GLN A 72 -13.85 7.40 6.75
C GLN A 72 -12.44 7.99 6.96
N GLU A 73 -11.98 8.88 6.07
CA GLU A 73 -10.69 9.58 6.20
C GLU A 73 -10.61 10.43 7.48
N LYS A 74 -11.70 11.12 7.84
CA LYS A 74 -11.80 11.87 9.09
C LYS A 74 -11.78 10.98 10.34
N SER A 75 -12.31 9.76 10.24
CA SER A 75 -12.48 8.87 11.39
C SER A 75 -11.19 8.16 11.82
N LEU A 76 -10.38 7.69 10.85
CA LEU A 76 -9.14 6.99 11.17
C LEU A 76 -7.99 7.98 11.37
N GLY A 77 -7.99 9.12 10.69
CA GLY A 77 -6.85 10.04 10.68
C GLY A 77 -5.69 9.46 9.88
N ILE A 78 -5.03 10.30 9.08
CA ILE A 78 -3.98 9.86 8.15
C ILE A 78 -2.80 9.18 8.88
N ASP A 79 -2.42 9.69 10.05
CA ASP A 79 -1.29 9.14 10.82
C ASP A 79 -1.57 7.72 11.33
N ASN A 80 -2.81 7.43 11.79
CA ASN A 80 -3.17 6.08 12.21
C ASN A 80 -3.25 5.12 11.02
N ALA A 81 -3.67 5.60 9.84
CA ALA A 81 -3.62 4.79 8.63
C ALA A 81 -2.17 4.42 8.29
N ILE A 82 -1.23 5.37 8.43
CA ILE A 82 0.19 5.17 8.15
C ILE A 82 0.78 4.15 9.13
N ASP A 83 0.53 4.33 10.44
CA ASP A 83 0.90 3.39 11.49
C ASP A 83 0.40 1.97 11.18
N LEU A 84 -0.87 1.85 10.78
CA LEU A 84 -1.49 0.56 10.45
C LEU A 84 -0.84 -0.07 9.22
N PHE A 85 -0.60 0.69 8.15
CA PHE A 85 0.05 0.20 6.95
C PHE A 85 1.47 -0.30 7.24
N ILE A 86 2.26 0.48 7.99
CA ILE A 86 3.61 0.10 8.43
C ILE A 86 3.57 -1.20 9.23
N ALA A 87 2.63 -1.32 10.17
CA ALA A 87 2.48 -2.54 10.98
C ALA A 87 2.10 -3.76 10.13
N VAL A 88 1.24 -3.60 9.13
CA VAL A 88 0.87 -4.68 8.18
C VAL A 88 2.09 -5.13 7.36
N VAL A 89 2.88 -4.18 6.84
CA VAL A 89 4.10 -4.52 6.07
C VAL A 89 5.12 -5.23 6.95
N ASN A 90 5.36 -4.72 8.16
CA ASN A 90 6.27 -5.34 9.13
C ASN A 90 5.80 -6.75 9.52
N GLN A 91 4.51 -6.92 9.81
CA GLN A 91 3.95 -8.23 10.15
C GLN A 91 4.09 -9.22 8.99
N SER A 92 3.90 -8.75 7.75
CA SER A 92 4.09 -9.57 6.54
C SER A 92 5.55 -10.02 6.39
N LYS A 93 6.51 -9.12 6.60
CA LYS A 93 7.95 -9.46 6.65
C LYS A 93 8.23 -10.50 7.73
N MET A 94 7.75 -10.29 8.95
CA MET A 94 7.97 -11.23 10.06
C MET A 94 7.39 -12.62 9.77
N TYR A 95 6.24 -12.70 9.10
CA TYR A 95 5.68 -13.98 8.66
C TYR A 95 6.57 -14.66 7.63
N ALA A 96 7.12 -13.91 6.67
CA ALA A 96 8.03 -14.46 5.68
C ALA A 96 9.37 -14.90 6.30
N GLU A 97 9.95 -14.13 7.23
CA GLU A 97 11.20 -14.48 7.93
C GLU A 97 11.09 -15.79 8.72
N LYS A 98 9.90 -16.09 9.27
CA LYS A 98 9.65 -17.39 9.94
C LYS A 98 9.75 -18.58 8.98
N GLN A 99 9.42 -18.38 7.71
CA GLN A 99 9.49 -19.42 6.68
C GLN A 99 10.86 -19.46 5.99
N PHE A 100 11.52 -18.30 5.88
CA PHE A 100 12.77 -18.10 5.17
C PHE A 100 13.80 -17.40 6.07
N PRO A 101 14.62 -18.15 6.84
CA PRO A 101 15.56 -17.58 7.80
C PRO A 101 16.63 -16.64 7.22
N ASN A 102 16.93 -16.77 5.92
CA ASN A 102 17.89 -15.93 5.18
C ASN A 102 17.18 -15.04 4.15
N LEU A 103 16.07 -14.44 4.55
CA LEU A 103 15.25 -13.56 3.72
C LEU A 103 15.82 -12.14 3.69
N GLU A 104 15.87 -11.56 2.48
CA GLU A 104 15.93 -10.12 2.28
C GLU A 104 14.58 -9.60 1.80
N PHE A 105 14.08 -8.56 2.46
CA PHE A 105 12.77 -7.99 2.19
C PHE A 105 12.93 -6.56 1.63
N HIS A 106 12.64 -6.43 0.34
CA HIS A 106 12.71 -5.17 -0.39
C HIS A 106 11.30 -4.60 -0.58
N PHE A 107 11.20 -3.28 -0.49
CA PHE A 107 9.96 -2.55 -0.65
C PHE A 107 10.10 -1.54 -1.79
N ILE A 108 9.37 -1.75 -2.89
CA ILE A 108 9.31 -0.80 -4.00
C ILE A 108 8.07 0.07 -3.81
N TYR A 109 8.28 1.35 -3.53
CA TYR A 109 7.21 2.30 -3.30
C TYR A 109 7.01 3.23 -4.49
N TRP A 110 5.80 3.21 -5.05
CA TRP A 110 5.36 4.17 -6.07
C TRP A 110 5.03 5.51 -5.44
N ASN A 111 6.06 6.29 -5.14
CA ASN A 111 5.95 7.62 -4.58
C ASN A 111 5.67 8.67 -5.65
N ASN A 112 4.97 9.74 -5.23
CA ASN A 112 4.89 10.99 -5.97
C ASN A 112 5.84 12.02 -5.35
N GLU A 113 6.63 12.72 -6.19
CA GLU A 113 7.66 13.67 -5.74
C GLU A 113 7.17 14.72 -4.73
N ASN A 114 5.92 15.18 -4.87
CA ASN A 114 5.35 16.24 -4.03
C ASN A 114 4.20 15.76 -3.13
N GLY A 115 3.67 14.54 -3.36
CA GLY A 115 2.40 14.10 -2.77
C GLY A 115 2.54 13.23 -1.52
N ASP A 116 3.72 12.65 -1.30
CA ASP A 116 3.90 11.57 -0.32
C ASP A 116 4.91 11.87 0.78
N ILE A 117 5.36 13.11 0.95
CA ILE A 117 6.40 13.48 1.92
C ILE A 117 6.12 12.93 3.34
N PRO A 118 4.89 13.03 3.91
CA PRO A 118 4.61 12.44 5.22
C PRO A 118 4.75 10.91 5.22
N LEU A 119 4.20 10.23 4.21
CA LEU A 119 4.30 8.78 4.10
C LEU A 119 5.75 8.34 3.88
N LEU A 120 6.52 9.01 3.03
CA LEU A 120 7.95 8.73 2.82
C LEU A 120 8.77 8.91 4.10
N ARG A 121 8.46 9.94 4.90
CA ARG A 121 9.11 10.13 6.20
C ARG A 121 8.84 8.95 7.13
N GLU A 122 7.59 8.51 7.21
CA GLU A 122 7.21 7.39 8.07
C GLU A 122 7.64 6.03 7.52
N LEU A 123 7.73 5.87 6.19
CA LEU A 123 8.29 4.67 5.56
C LEU A 123 9.75 4.46 5.96
N LYS A 124 10.52 5.51 6.28
CA LYS A 124 11.87 5.34 6.88
C LYS A 124 11.85 4.59 8.21
N LEU A 125 10.72 4.50 8.91
CA LEU A 125 10.58 3.61 10.07
C LEU A 125 10.62 2.12 9.67
N LEU A 126 10.31 1.76 8.42
CA LEU A 126 10.51 0.40 7.91
C LEU A 126 12.02 0.07 7.78
N GLU A 127 12.88 1.05 7.52
CA GLU A 127 14.34 0.83 7.48
C GLU A 127 14.86 0.34 8.84
N LYS A 128 14.31 0.85 9.95
CA LYS A 128 14.61 0.36 11.31
C LYS A 128 14.25 -1.12 11.49
N ASN A 129 13.31 -1.63 10.69
CA ASN A 129 12.90 -3.03 10.68
C ASN A 129 13.64 -3.88 9.62
N LYS A 130 14.77 -3.38 9.10
CA LYS A 130 15.58 -4.03 8.06
C LYS A 130 14.79 -4.28 6.76
N ILE A 131 13.87 -3.39 6.43
CA ILE A 131 13.23 -3.34 5.10
C ILE A 131 14.00 -2.35 4.25
N ILE A 132 14.45 -2.79 3.07
CA ILE A 132 15.18 -1.94 2.13
C ILE A 132 14.16 -1.26 1.22
N ILE A 133 14.13 0.07 1.21
CA ILE A 133 13.16 0.85 0.43
C ILE A 133 13.78 1.32 -0.88
N HIS A 134 13.04 1.16 -1.96
CA HIS A 134 13.35 1.68 -3.29
C HIS A 134 12.18 2.55 -3.75
N CYS A 135 12.40 3.86 -3.92
CA CYS A 135 11.38 4.76 -4.43
C CYS A 135 11.32 4.68 -5.95
N ILE A 136 10.12 4.68 -6.54
CA ILE A 136 9.99 4.59 -7.99
C ILE A 136 10.63 5.77 -8.72
N THR A 137 10.64 6.96 -8.09
CA THR A 137 11.31 8.15 -8.65
C THR A 137 12.82 7.98 -8.74
N ASP A 138 13.42 7.10 -7.93
CA ASP A 138 14.85 6.80 -7.98
C ASP A 138 15.14 5.70 -9.03
N ILE A 139 14.14 4.88 -9.37
CA ILE A 139 14.23 3.81 -10.38
C ILE A 139 13.96 4.36 -11.79
N ILE A 140 12.92 5.20 -11.94
CA ILE A 140 12.50 5.85 -13.18
C ILE A 140 12.74 7.35 -13.01
N THR A 141 13.99 7.77 -13.24
CA THR A 141 14.46 9.12 -12.89
C THR A 141 13.82 10.24 -13.70
N ASP A 142 13.23 9.93 -14.86
CA ASP A 142 12.50 10.89 -15.71
C ASP A 142 10.97 10.75 -15.60
N LEU A 143 10.45 10.01 -14.60
CA LEU A 143 9.03 9.72 -14.43
C LEU A 143 8.18 11.01 -14.33
N LYS A 144 8.71 12.03 -13.67
CA LYS A 144 8.01 13.32 -13.48
C LYS A 144 7.74 14.01 -14.81
N ASP A 145 8.77 14.15 -15.62
CA ASP A 145 8.73 14.90 -16.87
C ASP A 145 8.07 14.07 -18.00
N ASN A 146 8.14 12.74 -17.90
CA ASN A 146 7.70 11.81 -18.93
C ASN A 146 6.65 10.80 -18.44
N SER A 147 5.79 11.16 -17.48
CA SER A 147 4.83 10.21 -16.87
C SER A 147 3.98 9.45 -17.89
N SER A 148 3.50 10.12 -18.94
CA SER A 148 2.69 9.50 -20.01
C SER A 148 3.40 8.36 -20.77
N LYS A 149 4.73 8.31 -20.74
CA LYS A 149 5.54 7.23 -21.32
C LYS A 149 5.47 5.94 -20.51
N TYR A 150 5.15 6.04 -19.22
CA TYR A 150 5.27 4.95 -18.24
C TYR A 150 3.93 4.39 -17.77
N PHE A 151 2.82 5.10 -18.04
CA PHE A 151 1.48 4.67 -17.65
C PHE A 151 0.61 4.30 -18.84
N ILE A 152 -0.35 3.42 -18.61
CA ILE A 152 -1.44 3.15 -19.54
C ILE A 152 -2.36 4.37 -19.54
N LYS A 153 -2.67 4.88 -20.73
CA LYS A 153 -3.49 6.08 -20.90
C LYS A 153 -4.87 5.87 -20.27
N PHE A 154 -5.29 6.82 -19.44
CA PHE A 154 -6.57 6.84 -18.69
C PHE A 154 -6.75 5.77 -17.59
N ASP A 155 -5.78 4.89 -17.40
CA ASP A 155 -5.87 3.78 -16.46
C ASP A 155 -4.90 3.95 -15.27
N GLY A 156 -3.81 4.69 -15.46
CA GLY A 156 -2.89 5.06 -14.37
C GLY A 156 -2.01 3.91 -13.88
N HIS A 157 -2.18 2.69 -14.39
CA HIS A 157 -1.28 1.57 -14.12
C HIS A 157 -0.01 1.63 -14.98
N PRO A 158 1.11 1.07 -14.50
CA PRO A 158 2.35 1.02 -15.26
C PRO A 158 2.21 0.19 -16.54
N ASN A 159 2.77 0.69 -17.63
CA ASN A 159 2.81 -0.02 -18.91
C ASN A 159 4.05 -0.93 -19.04
N ALA A 160 4.22 -1.58 -20.19
CA ALA A 160 5.36 -2.45 -20.45
C ALA A 160 6.72 -1.74 -20.30
N THR A 161 6.82 -0.47 -20.70
CA THR A 161 8.04 0.34 -20.59
C THR A 161 8.43 0.55 -19.13
N ALA A 162 7.48 0.93 -18.27
CA ALA A 162 7.72 1.05 -16.83
C ALA A 162 8.21 -0.27 -16.22
N ASN A 163 7.50 -1.38 -16.51
CA ASN A 163 7.86 -2.70 -15.99
C ASN A 163 9.25 -3.16 -16.48
N ALA A 164 9.65 -2.83 -17.70
CA ALA A 164 10.98 -3.15 -18.22
C ALA A 164 12.10 -2.41 -17.46
N VAL A 165 11.90 -1.11 -17.17
CA VAL A 165 12.85 -0.31 -16.39
C VAL A 165 12.97 -0.85 -14.95
N ILE A 166 11.84 -1.13 -14.30
CA ILE A 166 11.81 -1.70 -12.94
C ILE A 166 12.49 -3.07 -12.91
N SER A 167 12.21 -3.95 -13.87
CA SER A 167 12.83 -5.28 -13.94
C SER A 167 14.34 -5.19 -14.10
N LYS A 168 14.83 -4.28 -14.95
CA LYS A 168 16.27 -4.05 -15.14
C LYS A 168 16.92 -3.56 -13.84
N TYR A 169 16.27 -2.66 -13.12
CA TYR A 169 16.74 -2.22 -11.81
C TYR A 169 16.81 -3.37 -10.79
N ILE A 170 15.75 -4.19 -10.70
CA ILE A 170 15.71 -5.34 -9.79
C ILE A 170 16.88 -6.29 -10.08
N ILE A 171 17.10 -6.64 -11.36
CA ILE A 171 18.18 -7.55 -11.76
C ILE A 171 19.55 -6.98 -11.38
N ASN A 172 19.79 -5.70 -11.65
CA ASN A 172 21.12 -5.10 -11.50
C ASN A 172 21.45 -4.67 -10.07
N THR A 173 20.44 -4.42 -9.24
CA THR A 173 20.63 -3.76 -7.92
C THR A 173 20.17 -4.62 -6.76
N ILE A 174 19.14 -5.45 -6.93
CA ILE A 174 18.53 -6.24 -5.85
C ILE A 174 18.99 -7.71 -5.91
N LEU A 175 19.04 -8.28 -7.11
CA LEU A 175 19.36 -9.70 -7.30
C LEU A 175 20.86 -10.00 -7.46
N TYR A 176 21.67 -8.97 -7.71
CA TYR A 176 23.12 -9.05 -7.84
C TYR A 176 23.79 -8.96 -6.46
#